data_AF-A0A5M4ANS3-F1
#
_entry.id   AF-A0A5M4ANS3-F1
#
_cell.length_a   1.000
_cell.length_b   1.000
_cell.length_c   1.000
_cell.angle_alpha   90.00
_cell.angle_beta   90.00
_cell.angle_gamma   90.00
#
_symmetry.space_group_name_H-M   'P 1'
#
loop_
_entity.id
_entity.type
_entity.pdbx_description
1 polymer ?
#
loop_
_entity_poly.entity_id
_entity_poly.type
_entity_poly.pdbx_seq_one_letter_code
_entity_poly.pdbx_strand_id
1 'polypeptide(L)' 'MNKFFKADFLCFDKIILEIKSKTFLLKIDEQQTINYIKAADLPVGLLVNFGEKSLRWKRFANSKAIS' A
#
# COMPACT_ATOMS: atom_id res chain seq x y z
N MET A 1 1.63 -12.56 -19.39
CA MET A 1 0.33 -12.04 -18.94
C MET A 1 0.59 -10.70 -18.25
N ASN A 2 0.19 -9.57 -18.85
CA ASN A 2 0.45 -8.25 -18.26
C ASN A 2 -0.38 -8.09 -16.99
N LYS A 3 0.29 -8.05 -15.83
CA LYS A 3 -0.35 -7.93 -14.53
C LYS A 3 -0.47 -6.45 -14.21
N PHE A 4 -1.62 -5.88 -14.53
CA PHE A 4 -1.94 -4.51 -14.13
C PHE A 4 -2.27 -4.49 -12.65
N PHE A 5 -1.62 -3.59 -11.91
CA PHE A 5 -1.99 -3.30 -10.54
C PHE A 5 -2.72 -1.97 -10.49
N LYS A 6 -3.78 -1.91 -9.68
CA LYS A 6 -4.59 -0.71 -9.48
C LYS A 6 -4.60 -0.43 -7.99
N ALA A 7 -4.00 0.70 -7.63
CA ALA A 7 -4.11 1.23 -6.28
C ALA A 7 -5.52 1.82 -6.06
N ASP A 8 -6.01 1.81 -4.83
CA ASP A 8 -7.27 2.48 -4.50
C ASP A 8 -7.14 3.99 -4.69
N PHE A 9 -6.05 4.59 -4.19
CA PHE A 9 -5.73 5.99 -4.39
C PHE A 9 -4.23 6.23 -4.62
N LEU A 10 -3.95 7.19 -5.48
CA LEU A 10 -2.66 7.87 -5.55
C LEU A 10 -2.85 9.28 -4.97
N CYS A 11 -2.29 9.53 -3.80
CA CYS A 11 -2.40 10.80 -3.10
C CYS A 11 -1.13 11.63 -3.33
N PHE A 12 -1.32 12.93 -3.62
CA PHE A 12 -0.23 13.90 -3.81
C PHE A 12 0.85 13.46 -4.81
N ASP A 13 0.46 12.64 -5.80
CA ASP A 13 1.35 12.03 -6.80
C ASP A 13 2.54 11.24 -6.24
N LYS A 14 2.51 10.89 -4.94
CA LYS A 14 3.67 10.33 -4.21
C LYS A 14 3.32 9.19 -3.27
N ILE A 15 2.06 9.07 -2.88
CA ILE A 15 1.63 8.13 -1.83
C ILE A 15 0.59 7.18 -2.40
N ILE A 16 0.91 5.89 -2.41
CA ILE A 16 -0.10 4.86 -2.66
C ILE A 16 -0.88 4.64 -1.36
N LEU A 17 -2.20 4.74 -1.41
CA LEU A 17 -3.09 4.37 -0.31
C LEU A 17 -3.93 3.16 -0.71
N GLU A 18 -3.82 2.10 0.08
CA GLU A 18 -4.59 0.86 -0.01
C GLU A 18 -5.55 0.76 1.18
N ILE A 19 -6.84 0.57 0.90
CA ILE A 19 -7.89 0.44 1.89
C ILE A 19 -8.39 -1.00 1.93
N LYS A 20 -8.46 -1.57 3.13
CA LYS A 20 -9.02 -2.90 3.39
C LYS A 20 -10.13 -2.81 4.43
N SER A 21 -11.02 -3.80 4.40
CA SER A 21 -12.05 -4.03 5.42
C SER A 21 -12.05 -5.51 5.82
N LYS A 22 -10.90 -5.99 6.28
CA LYS A 22 -10.67 -7.38 6.70
C LYS A 22 -10.66 -7.49 8.22
N THR A 23 -11.02 -8.67 8.74
CA THR A 23 -10.94 -8.96 10.19
C THR A 23 -9.51 -8.91 10.74
N PHE A 24 -8.50 -9.07 9.88
CA PHE A 24 -7.09 -8.83 10.16
C PHE A 24 -6.31 -8.68 8.84
N LEU A 25 -5.18 -7.97 8.89
CA LEU A 25 -4.25 -7.88 7.76
C LEU A 25 -3.36 -9.12 7.67
N LEU A 26 -3.10 -9.57 6.44
CA LEU A 26 -2.17 -10.66 6.14
C LEU A 26 -0.86 -10.12 5.59
N LYS A 27 0.23 -10.89 5.70
CA LYS A 27 1.52 -10.55 5.08
C LYS A 27 1.42 -10.30 3.57
N ILE A 28 0.48 -10.95 2.89
CA ILE A 28 0.27 -10.73 1.45
C ILE A 28 -0.29 -9.33 1.15
N ASP A 29 -1.07 -8.72 2.05
CA ASP A 29 -1.58 -7.35 1.90
C ASP A 29 -0.43 -6.33 1.99
N GLU A 30 0.51 -6.58 2.91
CA GLU A 30 1.73 -5.79 3.05
C GLU A 30 2.62 -5.92 1.82
N GLN A 31 2.85 -7.16 1.36
CA GLN A 31 3.68 -7.43 0.21
C GLN A 31 3.09 -6.84 -1.08
N GLN A 32 1.75 -6.84 -1.22
CA GLN A 32 1.06 -6.16 -2.32
C GLN A 32 1.41 -4.66 -2.32
N THR A 33 1.22 -3.99 -1.17
CA THR A 33 1.50 -2.55 -1.03
C THR A 33 2.97 -2.22 -1.34
N ILE A 34 3.91 -3.03 -0.84
CA ILE A 34 5.35 -2.90 -1.11
C ILE A 34 5.65 -3.06 -2.60
N ASN A 35 5.04 -4.05 -3.25
CA ASN A 35 5.24 -4.27 -4.68
C ASN A 35 4.72 -3.11 -5.52
N TYR A 36 3.61 -2.50 -5.11
CA TYR A 36 3.03 -1.37 -5.84
C TYR A 36 3.93 -0.14 -5.77
N ILE A 37 4.44 0.22 -4.58
CA ILE A 37 5.34 1.38 -4.47
C ILE A 37 6.68 1.15 -5.17
N LYS A 38 7.15 -0.10 -5.26
CA LYS A 38 8.35 -0.46 -6.03
C LYS A 38 8.11 -0.39 -7.54
N ALA A 39 6.97 -0.90 -8.01
CA ALA A 39 6.65 -0.93 -9.44
C ALA A 39 6.30 0.46 -9.99
N ALA A 40 5.72 1.32 -9.16
CA ALA A 40 5.42 2.72 -9.51
C ALA A 40 6.56 3.70 -9.21
N ASP A 41 7.68 3.22 -8.66
CA ASP A 41 8.80 4.04 -8.16
C ASP A 41 8.36 5.20 -7.23
N LEU A 42 7.39 4.92 -6.36
CA LEU A 42 6.84 5.89 -5.43
C LEU A 42 7.47 5.74 -4.04
N PRO A 43 7.66 6.85 -3.30
CA PRO A 43 8.38 6.84 -2.04
C PRO A 43 7.60 6.19 -0.88
N VAL A 44 6.27 6.26 -0.88
CA VAL A 44 5.44 5.88 0.28
C VAL A 44 4.23 5.04 -0.11
N GLY A 45 3.97 4.01 0.71
CA GLY A 45 2.74 3.24 0.69
C GLY A 45 2.06 3.26 2.05
N LEU A 46 0.75 3.47 2.09
CA LEU A 46 -0.10 3.37 3.26
C LEU A 46 -1.10 2.24 3.07
N LEU A 47 -1.10 1.28 3.99
CA LEU A 47 -2.09 0.22 4.06
C LEU A 47 -2.97 0.48 5.27
N VAL A 48 -4.27 0.67 5.06
CA VAL A 48 -5.23 1.01 6.11
C VAL A 48 -6.36 -0.02 6.12
N ASN A 49 -6.65 -0.60 7.28
CA ASN A 49 -7.70 -1.59 7.49
C ASN A 49 -8.78 -1.06 8.44
N PHE A 50 -10.02 -1.00 7.94
CA PHE A 50 -11.22 -0.58 8.68
C PHE A 50 -12.08 -1.76 9.17
N GLY A 51 -11.69 -3.00 8.87
CA GLY A 51 -12.48 -4.20 9.24
C GLY A 51 -12.18 -4.78 10.62
N GLU A 52 -11.31 -4.13 11.40
CA GLU A 52 -10.94 -4.51 12.76
C GLU A 52 -11.68 -3.67 13.80
N LYS A 53 -11.62 -4.07 15.08
CA LYS A 53 -12.23 -3.32 16.20
C LYS A 53 -11.73 -1.87 16.31
N SER A 54 -10.54 -1.59 15.77
CA SER A 54 -9.97 -0.27 15.67
C SER A 54 -9.20 -0.14 14.35
N LEU A 55 -8.95 1.10 13.94
CA LEU A 55 -8.18 1.36 12.73
C LEU A 55 -6.78 0.74 12.84
N ARG A 56 -6.47 -0.19 11.94
CA ARG A 56 -5.10 -0.68 11.76
C ARG A 56 -4.49 -0.08 10.53
N TRP A 57 -3.23 0.31 10.61
CA TRP A 57 -2.53 0.84 9.46
C TRP A 57 -1.03 0.55 9.52
N LYS A 58 -0.40 0.54 8.36
CA LYS A 58 1.05 0.39 8.18
C LYS A 58 1.55 1.39 7.14
N ARG A 59 2.76 1.90 7.36
CA ARG A 59 3.49 2.74 6.40
C ARG A 59 4.71 2.00 5.89
N PHE A 60 4.90 2.02 4.58
CA PHE A 60 6.06 1.47 3.89
C PHE A 60 6.83 2.60 3.21
N ALA A 61 8.15 2.49 3.19
CA ALA A 61 9.04 3.42 2.52
C ALA A 61 9.84 2.69 1.43
N ASN A 62 9.87 3.26 0.24
CA ASN A 62 10.76 2.81 -0.84
C ASN A 62 12.03 3.68 -0.80
N SER A 63 13.09 3.16 -0.19
CA SER A 63 14.34 3.90 -0.03
C SER A 63 14.98 4.33 -1.34
N LYS A 64 14.75 3.61 -2.45
CA LYS A 64 15.29 3.96 -3.77
C LYS A 64 14.64 5.18 -4.40
N ALA A 65 13.36 5.43 -4.10
CA ALA A 65 12.62 6.59 -4.60
C ALA A 65 12.77 7.83 -3.68
N ILE A 66 13.42 7.67 -2.53
CA ILE A 66 13.65 8.73 -1.54
C ILE A 66 15.10 9.27 -1.64
N SER A 67 16.01 8.52 -2.26
CA SER A 67 17.41 8.90 -2.53
C SER A 67 17.56 9.58 -3.88
#